data_AF-A0A5N9CS47-F1
#
_entry.id   AF-A0A5N9CS47-F1
#
_cell.length_a   1.000
_cell.length_b   1.000
_cell.length_c   1.000
_cell.angle_alpha   90.00
_cell.angle_beta   90.00
_cell.angle_gamma   90.00
#
_symmetry.space_group_name_H-M   'P 1'
#
loop_
_entity.id
_entity.type
_entity.pdbx_description
1 polymer ?
#
loop_
_entity_poly.entity_id
_entity_poly.type
_entity_poly.pdbx_seq_one_letter_code
_entity_poly.pdbx_strand_id
1 'polypeptide(L)' 'MRIAGLGLPEILIIVVVILLIFGARRLPEIGTSMGKGIRTFKTALMGEEEKQEAEKQAAANSKDDSTT' A
#
# COMPACT_ATOMS: atom_id res chain seq x y z
N MET A 1 -3.64 -5.78 -36.94
CA MET A 1 -4.29 -6.06 -35.65
C MET A 1 -3.34 -5.64 -34.54
N ARG A 2 -3.58 -4.49 -33.90
CA ARG A 2 -2.71 -3.96 -32.83
C ARG A 2 -3.13 -4.59 -31.51
N ILE A 3 -2.61 -5.77 -31.23
CA ILE A 3 -2.69 -6.42 -29.92
C ILE A 3 -1.45 -5.96 -29.14
N ALA A 4 -1.35 -4.66 -28.90
CA ALA A 4 -0.38 -4.11 -27.95
C ALA A 4 -1.20 -3.78 -26.71
N GLY A 5 -0.89 -4.46 -25.61
CA GLY A 5 -1.69 -4.52 -24.39
C GLY A 5 -2.13 -3.15 -23.88
N LEU A 6 -3.24 -3.18 -23.15
CA LEU A 6 -3.82 -2.08 -22.39
C LEU A 6 -2.73 -1.08 -21.99
N GLY A 7 -2.70 0.07 -22.65
CA GLY A 7 -1.72 1.09 -22.37
C GLY A 7 -2.00 1.73 -21.01
N LEU A 8 -1.03 2.52 -20.55
CA LEU A 8 -1.24 3.42 -19.41
C LEU A 8 -2.54 4.24 -19.50
N PRO A 9 -2.97 4.79 -20.66
CA PRO A 9 -4.22 5.56 -20.70
C PRO A 9 -5.47 4.71 -20.44
N GLU A 10 -5.57 3.48 -20.95
CA GLU A 10 -6.72 2.61 -20.68
C GLU A 10 -6.79 2.20 -19.21
N ILE A 11 -5.64 1.88 -18.59
CA ILE A 11 -5.57 1.56 -17.16
C ILE A 11 -6.03 2.76 -16.33
N LEU A 12 -5.60 3.98 -16.69
CA LEU A 12 -6.02 5.20 -16.00
C LEU A 12 -7.54 5.39 -16.03
N ILE A 13 -8.17 5.16 -17.19
CA ILE A 13 -9.64 5.27 -17.35
C ILE A 13 -10.34 4.27 -16.43
N ILE A 14 -9.88 3.02 -16.38
CA ILE A 14 -10.47 1.98 -15.50
C ILE A 14 -10.34 2.39 -14.04
N VAL A 15 -9.16 2.87 -13.62
CA VAL A 15 -8.93 3.35 -12.26
C VAL A 15 -9.86 4.51 -11.92
N VAL A 16 -10.08 5.45 -12.83
CA VAL A 16 -11.03 6.56 -12.63
C VAL A 16 -12.45 6.05 -12.45
N VAL A 17 -12.91 5.09 -13.25
CA VAL A 17 -14.25 4.50 -13.10
C VAL A 17 -14.41 3.80 -11.73
N ILE A 18 -13.40 3.03 -11.31
CA ILE A 18 -13.37 2.39 -9.99
C ILE A 18 -13.40 3.45 -8.88
N LEU A 19 -12.62 4.53 -9.01
CA LEU A 19 -12.61 5.64 -8.06
C LEU A 19 -13.96 6.38 -7.99
N LEU A 20 -14.73 6.44 -9.08
CA LEU A 20 -16.07 7.03 -9.06
C LEU A 20 -17.07 6.13 -8.29
N ILE A 21 -16.98 4.81 -8.44
CA ILE A 21 -17.87 3.86 -7.76
C ILE A 21 -17.52 3.74 -6.27
N PHE A 22 -16.24 3.54 -5.96
CA PHE A 22 -15.77 3.30 -4.59
C PHE A 22 -15.44 4.59 -3.83
N GLY A 23 -15.16 5.68 -4.54
CA GLY A 23 -14.69 6.94 -3.98
C GLY A 23 -13.16 6.98 -3.77
N ALA A 24 -12.56 8.16 -3.99
CA ALA A 24 -11.12 8.36 -3.82
C ALA A 24 -10.59 8.12 -2.40
N ARG A 25 -11.45 8.20 -1.37
CA ARG A 25 -11.07 7.91 0.03
C ARG A 25 -10.98 6.43 0.35
N ARG A 26 -11.69 5.54 -0.37
CA ARG A 26 -11.76 4.13 0.00
C ARG A 26 -10.58 3.30 -0.50
N LEU A 27 -9.99 3.67 -1.64
CA LEU A 27 -8.78 3.04 -2.15
C LEU A 27 -7.59 3.11 -1.16
N PRO A 28 -7.20 4.28 -0.62
CA PRO A 28 -6.11 4.37 0.36
C PRO A 28 -6.45 3.75 1.71
N GLU A 29 -7.73 3.78 2.13
CA GLU A 29 -8.21 3.13 3.35
C GLU A 29 -8.00 1.60 3.29
N ILE A 30 -8.44 0.98 2.20
CA ILE A 30 -8.26 -0.46 1.95
C ILE A 30 -6.77 -0.77 1.78
N GLY A 31 -6.03 0.02 0.99
CA GLY A 31 -4.59 -0.16 0.78
C GLY A 31 -3.78 -0.09 2.09
N THR A 32 -4.14 0.81 3.01
CA THR A 32 -3.48 0.92 4.32
C THR A 32 -3.75 -0.30 5.19
N SER A 33 -5.00 -0.78 5.25
CA SER A 33 -5.36 -1.99 6.01
C SER A 33 -4.70 -3.25 5.45
N MET A 34 -4.71 -3.40 4.13
CA MET A 34 -4.09 -4.52 3.42
C MET A 34 -2.57 -4.47 3.53
N GLY A 35 -1.95 -3.29 3.41
CA GLY A 35 -0.52 -3.09 3.53
C GLY A 35 0.01 -3.45 4.92
N LYS A 36 -0.74 -3.12 5.98
CA LYS A 36 -0.42 -3.57 7.35
C LYS A 36 -0.47 -5.10 7.46
N GLY A 37 -1.53 -5.73 6.95
CA GLY A 37 -1.65 -7.19 6.94
C GLY A 37 -0.53 -7.88 6.17
N ILE A 38 -0.19 -7.40 4.97
CA ILE A 38 0.93 -7.91 4.16
C ILE A 38 2.26 -7.72 4.88
N ARG A 39 2.48 -6.58 5.56
CA ARG A 39 3.72 -6.34 6.32
C ARG A 39 3.83 -7.31 7.49
N THR A 40 2.77 -7.50 8.27
CA THR A 40 2.75 -8.47 9.37
C THR A 40 2.95 -9.90 8.86
N PHE A 41 2.31 -10.26 7.75
CA PHE A 41 2.50 -11.57 7.11
C PHE A 41 3.94 -11.77 6.63
N LYS A 42 4.54 -10.77 5.98
CA LYS A 42 5.94 -10.80 5.56
C LYS A 42 6.88 -10.96 6.76
N THR A 43 6.66 -10.21 7.85
CA THR A 43 7.46 -10.30 9.07
C THR A 43 7.28 -11.64 9.80
N ALA A 44 6.13 -12.30 9.69
CA ALA A 44 5.90 -13.62 10.27
C ALA A 44 6.56 -14.75 9.46
N LEU A 45 6.70 -14.57 8.14
CA LEU A 45 7.41 -15.49 7.25
C LEU A 45 8.93 -15.32 7.32
N MET A 46 9.40 -14.11 7.63
CA MET A 46 10.80 -13.78 7.80
C MET A 46 11.25 -14.20 9.21
N GLY A 47 12.28 -15.04 9.29
CA GLY A 47 12.74 -15.66 10.55
C GLY A 47 13.19 -14.64 11.59
N GLU A 48 13.39 -15.12 12.82
CA GLU A 48 13.65 -14.34 14.06
C GLU A 48 14.74 -13.25 13.93
N GLU A 49 15.68 -13.41 12.99
CA GLU A 49 16.77 -12.47 12.70
C GLU A 49 16.29 -11.16 12.03
N GLU A 50 15.25 -11.19 11.21
CA GLU A 50 14.71 -9.99 10.50
C GLU A 50 13.56 -9.30 11.27
N LYS A 51 13.04 -9.95 12.32
CA LYS A 51 11.97 -9.40 13.18
C LYS A 51 12.43 -8.15 13.95
N GLN A 52 13.69 -8.09 14.35
CA GLN A 52 14.27 -6.94 15.07
C GLN A 52 14.39 -5.68 14.19
N GLU A 53 14.64 -5.84 12.89
CA GLU A 53 14.73 -4.70 11.96
C GLU A 53 13.35 -4.15 11.60
N ALA A 54 12.34 -5.02 11.48
CA ALA A 54 10.97 -4.62 11.19
C ALA A 54 10.32 -3.82 12.33
N GLU A 55 10.61 -4.16 13.60
CA GLU A 55 10.15 -3.44 14.80
C GLU A 55 10.84 -2.08 14.96
N LYS A 56 12.15 -1.97 14.67
CA LYS A 56 12.90 -0.71 14.73
C LYS A 56 12.38 0.35 13.74
N GLN A 57 11.92 -0.08 12.57
CA GLN A 57 11.35 0.79 11.54
C GLN A 57 9.92 1.26 11.83
N ALA A 58 9.18 0.57 12.70
CA ALA A 58 7.83 1.00 13.11
C ALA A 58 7.87 2.12 14.17
N ALA A 59 8.87 2.11 15.07
CA ALA A 59 9.03 3.10 16.13
C ALA A 59 9.58 4.46 15.64
N ALA A 60 10.27 4.50 14.50
CA ALA A 60 10.87 5.73 13.95
C ALA A 60 9.85 6.66 13.24
N ASN A 61 8.69 6.16 12.83
CA ASN A 61 7.70 6.93 12.05
C ASN A 61 6.58 7.57 12.89
N SER A 62 6.74 7.62 14.22
CA SER A 62 5.74 8.16 15.17
C SER A 62 6.21 9.41 15.91
N LYS A 63 7.29 10.07 15.47
CA LYS A 63 7.93 11.17 16.21
C LYS A 63 8.05 12.50 15.45
N ASP A 64 7.34 12.66 14.33
CA ASP A 64 7.43 13.86 13.47
C ASP A 64 6.11 14.64 13.33
N ASP A 65 5.18 14.51 14.28
CA ASP A 65 3.99 15.37 14.33
C ASP A 65 3.69 15.84 15.77
N SER A 66 4.71 16.44 16.38
CA SER A 66 4.58 17.31 17.56
C SER A 66 5.96 17.89 17.87
N THR A 67 6.46 18.82 17.05
CA THR A 67 7.19 20.04 17.47
C THR A 67 7.59 20.82 16.20
N THR A 68 7.01 22.01 16.04
CA THR A 68 7.29 23.10 15.06
C THR A 68 6.42 23.13 13.81
#